data_AF-L0AJT6-F1
#
_entry.id   AF-L0AJT6-F1
#
_cell.length_a   1.000
_cell.length_b   1.000
_cell.length_c   1.000
_cell.angle_alpha   90.00
_cell.angle_beta   90.00
_cell.angle_gamma   90.00
#
_symmetry.space_group_name_H-M   'P 1'
#
loop_
_entity.id
_entity.type
_entity.pdbx_description
1 polymer ?
#
loop_
_entity_poly.entity_id
_entity_poly.type
_entity_poly.pdbx_seq_one_letter_code
_entity_poly.pdbx_strand_id
1 'polypeptide(L)'
;MSDRSWRRFSLAGFVVALVAMAVGAAAGLALVPVAGSFVGLFVGGFVTGMAVENRPLLETAIAAALATLGVLAAGAGIGNEIVTAVAVLGVVDPATLLVSIVLAAAVGAFGAHFGDDLRDGLTEPVEEADARVRSSDSPSSPVAGSSASHAADAADEHEHGHERVADEPQNSADSRDDVEVDRN
;
A
#
# COMPACT_ATOMS: atom_id res chain seq x y z
N MET A 1 12.67 -12.82 -23.55
CA MET A 1 13.01 -13.54 -22.31
C MET A 1 13.00 -12.51 -21.20
N SER A 2 11.94 -12.52 -20.40
CA SER A 2 11.74 -11.56 -19.32
C SER A 2 12.28 -12.18 -18.05
N ASP A 3 13.53 -11.88 -17.71
CA ASP A 3 14.07 -12.16 -16.38
C ASP A 3 13.37 -11.22 -15.39
N ARG A 4 12.13 -11.56 -15.09
CA ARG A 4 11.29 -10.92 -14.10
C ARG A 4 11.88 -11.35 -12.76
N SER A 5 12.88 -10.58 -12.30
CA SER A 5 13.49 -10.70 -10.99
C SER A 5 12.40 -10.70 -9.94
N TRP A 6 11.94 -11.89 -9.56
CA TRP A 6 11.14 -12.08 -8.37
C TRP A 6 11.96 -11.47 -7.23
N ARG A 7 11.53 -10.30 -6.75
CA ARG A 7 12.02 -9.73 -5.50
C ARG A 7 11.94 -10.85 -4.48
N ARG A 8 13.09 -11.33 -4.02
CA ARG A 8 13.16 -12.51 -3.17
C ARG A 8 12.48 -12.14 -1.86
N PHE A 9 11.30 -12.71 -1.64
CA PHE A 9 10.57 -12.59 -0.39
C PHE A 9 11.51 -12.94 0.77
N SER A 10 11.75 -12.02 1.68
CA SER A 10 12.63 -12.24 2.82
C SER A 10 11.82 -12.70 4.02
N LEU A 11 11.93 -13.98 4.37
CA LEU A 11 11.24 -14.53 5.54
C LEU A 11 11.61 -13.78 6.82
N ALA A 12 12.89 -13.43 6.99
CA ALA A 12 13.36 -12.67 8.15
C ALA A 12 12.75 -11.26 8.18
N GLY A 13 12.75 -10.55 7.04
CA GLY A 13 12.14 -9.23 6.93
C GLY A 13 10.63 -9.26 7.21
N PHE A 14 9.94 -10.30 6.75
CA PHE A 14 8.54 -10.54 7.04
C PHE A 14 8.27 -10.76 8.53
N VAL A 15 9.06 -11.57 9.23
CA VAL A 15 8.89 -11.82 10.67
C VAL A 15 9.11 -10.53 11.46
N VAL A 16 10.14 -9.74 11.12
CA VAL A 16 10.39 -8.43 11.74
C VAL A 16 9.22 -7.48 11.50
N ALA A 17 8.73 -7.40 10.26
CA ALA A 17 7.57 -6.59 9.91
C ALA A 17 6.33 -6.98 10.72
N LEU A 18 6.05 -8.27 10.82
CA LEU A 18 4.90 -8.79 11.55
C LEU A 18 4.96 -8.44 13.03
N VAL A 19 6.12 -8.63 13.67
CA VAL A 19 6.31 -8.29 15.09
C VAL A 19 6.17 -6.78 15.30
N ALA A 20 6.84 -5.96 14.48
CA ALA A 20 6.80 -4.51 14.60
C ALA A 20 5.37 -3.96 14.43
N MET A 21 4.62 -4.48 13.45
CA MET A 21 3.24 -4.08 13.20
C MET A 21 2.27 -4.57 14.27
N ALA A 22 2.43 -5.80 14.78
CA ALA A 22 1.61 -6.31 15.87
C ALA A 22 1.81 -5.50 17.15
N VAL A 23 3.06 -5.22 17.53
CA VAL A 23 3.39 -4.38 18.70
C VAL A 23 2.89 -2.95 18.50
N GLY A 24 3.12 -2.36 17.31
CA GLY A 24 2.65 -1.03 16.97
C GLY A 24 1.13 -0.91 17.06
N ALA A 25 0.39 -1.84 16.44
CA ALA A 25 -1.06 -1.86 16.47
C ALA A 25 -1.61 -2.00 17.90
N ALA A 26 -1.03 -2.90 18.70
CA ALA A 26 -1.40 -3.09 20.10
C ALA A 26 -1.13 -1.84 20.96
N ALA A 27 0.06 -1.24 20.82
CA ALA A 27 0.42 -0.01 21.52
C ALA A 27 -0.48 1.17 21.10
N GLY A 28 -0.79 1.27 19.81
CA GLY A 28 -1.68 2.28 19.27
C GLY A 28 -3.09 2.17 19.85
N LEU A 29 -3.66 0.97 19.90
CA LEU A 29 -4.96 0.72 20.53
C LEU A 29 -4.97 1.04 22.02
N ALA A 30 -3.87 0.83 22.73
CA ALA A 30 -3.76 1.19 24.14
C ALA A 30 -3.80 2.71 24.37
N LEU A 31 -3.40 3.52 23.38
CA LEU A 31 -3.41 4.98 23.46
C LEU A 31 -4.72 5.60 22.97
N VAL A 32 -5.20 5.16 21.80
CA VAL A 32 -6.41 5.68 21.16
C VAL A 32 -7.29 4.51 20.74
N PRO A 33 -8.41 4.26 21.43
CA PRO A 33 -9.36 3.23 21.03
C PRO A 33 -9.84 3.45 19.59
N VAL A 34 -9.99 2.37 18.82
CA VAL A 34 -10.43 2.35 17.42
C VAL A 34 -9.40 2.87 16.41
N ALA A 35 -9.00 4.13 16.47
CA ALA A 35 -8.11 4.73 15.44
C ALA A 35 -6.62 4.41 15.67
N GLY A 36 -6.24 4.10 16.91
CA GLY A 36 -4.84 3.90 17.29
C GLY A 36 -4.18 2.71 16.60
N SER A 37 -4.93 1.67 16.20
CA SER A 37 -4.39 0.53 15.47
C SER A 37 -3.76 0.95 14.14
N PHE A 38 -4.41 1.81 13.36
CA PHE A 38 -3.88 2.28 12.07
C PHE A 38 -2.64 3.15 12.25
N VAL A 39 -2.63 4.05 13.26
CA VAL A 39 -1.44 4.84 13.60
C VAL A 39 -0.30 3.92 14.04
N GLY A 40 -0.60 2.90 14.84
CA GLY A 40 0.34 1.88 15.27
C GLY A 40 0.92 1.05 14.13
N LEU A 41 0.09 0.64 13.17
CA LEU A 41 0.51 -0.07 11.96
C LEU A 41 1.41 0.80 11.08
N PHE A 42 1.06 2.09 10.93
CA PHE A 42 1.90 3.05 10.22
C PHE A 42 3.29 3.17 10.87
N VAL A 43 3.34 3.37 12.19
CA VAL A 43 4.60 3.47 12.95
C VAL A 43 5.40 2.16 12.90
N GLY A 44 4.74 1.01 13.03
CA GLY A 44 5.39 -0.30 12.91
C GLY A 44 5.96 -0.55 11.51
N GLY A 45 5.21 -0.17 10.47
CA GLY A 45 5.68 -0.19 9.09
C GLY A 45 6.87 0.74 8.89
N PHE A 46 6.79 1.97 9.37
CA PHE A 46 7.85 2.97 9.32
C PHE A 46 9.16 2.49 9.93
N VAL A 47 9.10 1.95 11.16
CA VAL A 47 10.29 1.39 11.83
C VAL A 47 10.86 0.21 11.05
N THR A 48 9.99 -0.63 10.47
CA THR A 48 10.43 -1.75 9.63
C THR A 48 11.14 -1.27 8.36
N GLY A 49 10.60 -0.25 7.68
CA GLY A 49 11.22 0.36 6.50
C GLY A 49 12.61 0.94 6.79
N MET A 50 12.78 1.58 7.95
CA MET A 50 14.10 2.05 8.39
C MET A 50 15.05 0.90 8.74
N ALA A 51 14.55 -0.19 9.34
CA ALA A 51 15.40 -1.27 9.86
C ALA A 51 15.81 -2.30 8.80
N VAL A 52 15.02 -2.50 7.74
CA VAL A 52 15.21 -3.59 6.77
C VAL A 52 15.72 -3.06 5.44
N GLU A 53 16.99 -3.34 5.15
CA GLU A 53 17.72 -2.87 3.96
C GLU A 53 17.09 -3.26 2.61
N ASN A 54 16.39 -4.40 2.56
CA ASN A 54 15.71 -4.84 1.34
C ASN A 54 14.28 -4.35 1.32
N ARG A 55 13.90 -3.54 0.32
CA ARG A 55 12.55 -2.93 0.11
C ARG A 55 11.39 -3.93 0.26
N PRO A 56 10.85 -4.14 1.47
CA PRO A 56 9.99 -5.28 1.76
C PRO A 56 8.52 -4.84 1.74
N LEU A 57 8.12 -4.13 0.67
CA LEU A 57 6.80 -3.50 0.60
C LEU A 57 5.67 -4.53 0.61
N LEU A 58 5.90 -5.70 0.01
CA LEU A 58 4.93 -6.77 -0.01
C LEU A 58 4.88 -7.49 1.35
N GLU A 59 6.05 -7.78 1.95
CA GLU A 59 6.13 -8.40 3.28
C GLU A 59 5.42 -7.54 4.33
N THR A 60 5.64 -6.23 4.29
CA THR A 60 5.03 -5.27 5.22
C THR A 60 3.53 -5.13 5.00
N ALA A 61 3.05 -5.10 3.75
CA ALA A 61 1.62 -5.11 3.46
C ALA A 61 0.92 -6.36 4.04
N ILE A 62 1.50 -7.55 3.79
CA ILE A 62 0.95 -8.82 4.28
C ILE A 62 1.04 -8.88 5.82
N ALA A 63 2.15 -8.43 6.40
CA ALA A 63 2.32 -8.35 7.85
C ALA A 63 1.26 -7.46 8.50
N ALA A 64 0.92 -6.31 7.90
CA ALA A 64 -0.10 -5.40 8.42
C ALA A 64 -1.49 -6.01 8.37
N ALA A 65 -1.82 -6.68 7.26
CA ALA A 65 -3.07 -7.43 7.11
C ALA A 65 -3.20 -8.52 8.20
N LEU A 66 -2.15 -9.31 8.42
CA LEU A 66 -2.13 -10.35 9.44
C LEU A 66 -2.16 -9.80 10.86
N ALA A 67 -1.43 -8.72 11.13
CA ALA A 67 -1.47 -8.04 12.43
C ALA A 67 -2.89 -7.53 12.73
N THR A 68 -3.58 -6.98 11.73
CA THR A 68 -4.97 -6.52 11.85
C THR A 68 -5.92 -7.68 12.15
N LEU A 69 -5.79 -8.79 11.42
CA LEU A 69 -6.55 -10.01 11.72
C LEU A 69 -6.28 -10.52 13.14
N GLY A 70 -5.02 -10.49 13.59
CA GLY A 70 -4.62 -10.84 14.94
C GLY A 70 -5.26 -9.94 16.00
N VAL A 71 -5.33 -8.64 15.75
CA VAL A 71 -6.01 -7.67 16.61
C VAL A 71 -7.51 -7.92 16.67
N LEU A 72 -8.18 -8.17 15.54
CA LEU A 72 -9.61 -8.51 15.53
C LEU A 72 -9.87 -9.81 16.30
N ALA A 73 -9.04 -10.84 16.08
CA ALA A 73 -9.13 -12.11 16.78
C ALA A 73 -8.88 -11.98 18.30
N ALA A 74 -7.95 -11.11 18.71
CA ALA A 74 -7.67 -10.85 20.12
C ALA A 74 -8.78 -10.02 20.81
N GLY A 75 -9.39 -9.07 20.08
CA GLY A 75 -10.52 -8.28 20.56
C GLY A 75 -11.81 -9.10 20.77
N ALA A 76 -11.92 -10.24 20.09
CA ALA A 76 -13.07 -11.14 20.15
C ALA A 76 -13.26 -11.87 21.50
N GLY A 77 -12.30 -11.81 22.43
CA GLY A 77 -12.56 -12.27 23.80
C GLY A 77 -11.33 -12.47 24.67
N ILE A 78 -11.38 -11.89 25.87
CA ILE A 78 -10.57 -12.32 27.02
C ILE A 78 -11.22 -13.60 27.56
N GLY A 79 -10.96 -14.73 26.92
CA GLY A 79 -11.70 -15.97 27.21
C GLY A 79 -11.39 -17.12 26.25
N ASN A 80 -10.10 -17.31 25.94
CA ASN A 80 -9.44 -18.53 25.50
C ASN A 80 -10.27 -19.56 24.69
N GLU A 81 -10.54 -19.29 23.42
CA GLU A 81 -10.76 -20.35 22.40
C GLU A 81 -10.58 -19.76 20.99
N ILE A 82 -9.71 -20.38 20.16
CA ILE A 82 -9.51 -19.98 18.75
C ILE A 82 -10.83 -20.05 17.99
N VAL A 83 -11.69 -21.01 18.35
CA VAL A 83 -13.03 -21.20 17.78
C VAL A 83 -13.91 -19.97 18.00
N THR A 84 -13.86 -19.35 19.18
CA THR A 84 -14.65 -18.16 19.51
C THR A 84 -14.16 -16.94 18.73
N ALA A 85 -12.84 -16.79 18.56
CA ALA A 85 -12.28 -15.73 17.72
C ALA A 85 -12.73 -15.87 16.25
N VAL A 86 -12.70 -17.10 15.70
CA VAL A 86 -13.18 -17.37 14.34
C VAL A 86 -14.67 -17.11 14.21
N ALA A 87 -15.48 -17.50 15.20
CA ALA A 87 -16.91 -17.25 15.21
C ALA A 87 -17.23 -15.73 15.19
N VAL A 88 -16.50 -14.93 15.96
CA VAL A 88 -16.66 -13.46 15.96
C VAL A 88 -16.24 -12.84 14.63
N LEU A 89 -15.17 -13.32 14.01
CA LEU A 89 -14.82 -12.88 12.64
C LEU A 89 -15.94 -13.21 11.64
N GLY A 90 -16.64 -14.33 11.82
CA GLY A 90 -17.80 -14.71 10.99
C GLY A 90 -19.03 -13.82 11.18
N VAL A 91 -19.10 -13.03 12.25
CA VAL A 91 -20.18 -12.05 12.49
C VAL A 91 -19.89 -10.72 11.79
N VAL A 92 -18.63 -10.42 11.50
CA VAL A 92 -18.25 -9.20 10.78
C VAL A 92 -18.67 -9.32 9.32
N ASP A 93 -19.31 -8.28 8.80
CA ASP A 93 -19.64 -8.19 7.38
C ASP A 93 -18.37 -8.40 6.51
N PRO A 94 -18.39 -9.35 5.56
CA PRO A 94 -17.21 -9.68 4.75
C PRO A 94 -16.64 -8.50 3.97
N ALA A 95 -17.49 -7.57 3.50
CA ALA A 95 -17.03 -6.38 2.79
C ALA A 95 -16.25 -5.44 3.73
N THR A 96 -16.78 -5.22 4.94
CA THR A 96 -16.11 -4.43 5.98
C THR A 96 -14.77 -5.03 6.39
N LEU A 97 -14.70 -6.35 6.54
CA LEU A 97 -13.47 -7.08 6.85
C LEU A 97 -12.42 -6.91 5.74
N LEU A 98 -12.84 -7.06 4.47
CA LEU A 98 -11.95 -6.89 3.32
C LEU A 98 -11.42 -5.46 3.24
N VAL A 99 -12.29 -4.45 3.38
CA VAL A 99 -11.88 -3.04 3.40
C VAL A 99 -10.87 -2.77 4.51
N SER A 100 -11.11 -3.32 5.71
CA SER A 100 -10.21 -3.16 6.85
C SER A 100 -8.83 -3.78 6.60
N ILE A 101 -8.78 -4.96 5.98
CA ILE A 101 -7.53 -5.63 5.60
C ILE A 101 -6.76 -4.84 4.54
N VAL A 102 -7.45 -4.39 3.48
CA VAL A 102 -6.84 -3.59 2.41
C VAL A 102 -6.31 -2.28 2.96
N LEU A 103 -7.08 -1.61 3.82
CA LEU A 103 -6.67 -0.37 4.46
C LEU A 103 -5.45 -0.58 5.37
N ALA A 104 -5.45 -1.64 6.19
CA ALA A 104 -4.31 -1.98 7.03
C ALA A 104 -3.05 -2.27 6.21
N ALA A 105 -3.18 -3.07 5.14
CA ALA A 105 -2.10 -3.37 4.21
C ALA A 105 -1.53 -2.08 3.59
N ALA A 106 -2.41 -1.18 3.13
CA ALA A 106 -2.02 0.10 2.55
C ALA A 106 -1.29 0.99 3.57
N VAL A 107 -1.82 1.11 4.79
CA VAL A 107 -1.23 1.93 5.86
C VAL A 107 0.14 1.38 6.28
N GLY A 108 0.28 0.06 6.44
CA GLY A 108 1.55 -0.57 6.79
C GLY A 108 2.60 -0.45 5.67
N ALA A 109 2.20 -0.66 4.42
CA ALA A 109 3.07 -0.49 3.25
C ALA A 109 3.50 0.98 3.08
N PHE A 110 2.59 1.92 3.28
CA PHE A 110 2.89 3.35 3.25
C PHE A 110 3.89 3.73 4.36
N GLY A 111 3.68 3.27 5.59
CA GLY A 111 4.66 3.44 6.67
C GLY A 111 6.04 2.93 6.27
N ALA A 112 6.11 1.69 5.77
CA ALA A 112 7.37 1.08 5.33
C ALA A 112 8.05 1.86 4.20
N HIS A 113 7.29 2.38 3.23
CA HIS A 113 7.82 3.20 2.16
C HIS A 113 8.43 4.50 2.68
N PHE A 114 7.78 5.20 3.61
CA PHE A 114 8.33 6.41 4.23
C PHE A 114 9.60 6.12 5.03
N GLY A 115 9.65 4.98 5.74
CA GLY A 115 10.84 4.57 6.45
C GLY A 115 12.02 4.27 5.52
N ASP A 116 11.76 3.58 4.41
CA ASP A 116 12.74 3.27 3.37
C ASP A 116 13.29 4.54 2.73
N ASP A 117 12.42 5.47 2.33
CA ASP A 117 12.81 6.74 1.70
C ASP A 117 13.65 7.62 2.64
N LEU A 118 13.31 7.69 3.93
CA LEU A 118 14.11 8.42 4.92
C LEU A 118 15.47 7.76 5.15
N ARG A 119 15.53 6.42 5.22
CA ARG A 119 16.80 5.71 5.38
C ARG A 119 17.69 5.94 4.17
N ASP A 120 17.15 5.81 2.97
CA ASP A 120 17.88 6.02 1.72
C ASP A 120 18.41 7.47 1.67
N GLY A 121 17.59 8.47 2.01
CA GLY A 121 18.01 9.87 2.08
C GLY A 121 19.06 10.19 3.17
N LEU A 122 19.12 9.41 4.25
CA LEU A 122 20.14 9.55 5.31
C LEU A 122 21.43 8.77 5.02
N THR A 123 21.39 7.78 4.13
CA THR A 123 22.52 6.90 3.81
C THR A 123 23.19 7.23 2.48
N GLU A 124 22.60 8.10 1.65
CA GLU A 124 23.21 8.57 0.41
C GLU A 124 24.50 9.36 0.71
N PRO A 125 25.68 8.90 0.24
CA PRO A 125 26.94 9.55 0.52
C PRO A 125 27.02 10.92 -0.18
N VAL A 126 27.40 11.95 0.58
CA VAL A 126 27.43 13.36 0.15
C VAL A 126 28.44 13.63 -0.99
N GLU A 127 29.37 12.71 -1.23
CA GLU A 127 30.53 12.87 -2.12
C GLU A 127 30.17 12.94 -3.61
N GLU A 128 28.96 12.53 -4.02
CA GLU A 128 28.49 12.63 -5.41
C GLU A 128 27.76 13.94 -5.75
N ALA A 129 27.32 14.71 -4.75
CA ALA A 129 26.63 15.99 -4.98
C ALA A 129 27.57 17.06 -5.55
N ASP A 130 28.83 17.09 -5.09
CA ASP A 130 29.85 18.03 -5.58
C ASP A 130 30.42 17.65 -6.96
N ALA A 131 30.37 16.36 -7.32
CA ALA A 131 30.86 15.88 -8.62
C ALA A 131 29.89 16.24 -9.77
N ARG A 132 28.56 16.22 -9.54
CA ARG A 132 27.57 16.61 -10.56
C ARG A 132 27.54 18.13 -10.80
N VAL A 133 27.79 18.94 -9.78
CA VAL A 133 27.87 20.41 -9.93
C VAL A 133 29.14 20.85 -10.67
N ARG A 134 30.28 20.17 -10.48
CA ARG A 134 31.52 20.50 -11.20
C ARG A 134 31.56 20.06 -12.67
N SER A 135 30.66 19.18 -13.11
CA SER A 135 30.67 18.70 -14.50
C SER A 135 29.85 19.58 -15.46
N SER A 136 29.21 20.64 -14.97
CA SER A 136 28.42 21.58 -15.79
C SER A 136 29.21 22.77 -16.35
N ASP A 137 30.47 22.95 -15.95
CA ASP A 137 31.35 24.04 -16.43
C ASP A 137 32.35 23.59 -17.51
N SER A 138 31.95 22.71 -18.43
CA SER A 138 32.67 22.57 -19.71
C SER A 138 32.10 23.56 -20.72
N PRO A 139 32.77 24.71 -20.98
CA PRO A 139 32.33 25.66 -21.98
C PRO A 139 32.31 24.99 -23.35
N SER A 140 31.10 24.91 -23.91
CA SER A 140 30.82 24.54 -25.28
C SER A 140 31.61 25.41 -26.25
N SER A 141 32.59 24.80 -26.90
CA SER A 141 33.23 25.36 -28.09
C SER A 141 32.22 25.29 -29.25
N PRO A 142 31.92 26.40 -29.95
CA PRO A 142 30.98 26.41 -31.05
C PRO A 142 31.64 25.83 -32.30
N VAL A 143 31.46 24.54 -32.55
CA VAL A 143 31.80 23.94 -33.85
C VAL A 143 30.57 24.03 -34.75
N ALA A 144 30.68 24.95 -35.69
CA ALA A 144 29.79 25.15 -36.81
C ALA A 144 29.86 23.99 -37.82
N GLY A 145 28.72 23.77 -38.48
CA GLY A 145 28.59 23.00 -39.72
C GLY A 145 28.05 21.59 -39.47
N SER A 146 27.20 21.01 -40.30
CA SER A 146 26.58 21.42 -41.56
C SER A 146 25.58 20.31 -41.88
N SER A 147 24.39 20.69 -42.38
CA SER A 147 23.60 19.97 -43.39
C SER A 147 23.37 18.45 -43.27
N ALA A 148 22.11 18.03 -43.19
CA ALA A 148 21.38 17.54 -44.38
C ALA A 148 20.04 16.89 -44.02
N SER A 149 19.03 17.36 -44.74
CA SER A 149 17.76 16.74 -45.09
C SER A 149 17.66 15.20 -45.03
N HIS A 150 16.64 14.70 -44.31
CA HIS A 150 15.90 13.55 -44.80
C HIS A 150 14.40 13.73 -44.52
N ALA A 151 13.64 13.75 -45.60
CA ALA A 151 12.20 13.88 -45.66
C ALA A 151 11.57 12.50 -45.93
N ALA A 152 10.30 12.38 -45.52
CA ALA A 152 9.28 11.41 -45.92
C ALA A 152 9.47 9.95 -45.43
N ASP A 153 8.51 9.45 -44.65
CA ASP A 153 7.42 8.59 -45.16
C ASP A 153 6.39 8.35 -44.04
N ALA A 154 5.12 8.74 -44.23
CA ALA A 154 3.98 7.83 -44.44
C ALA A 154 3.73 6.89 -43.25
N ALA A 155 2.75 7.24 -42.41
CA ALA A 155 1.40 6.68 -42.47
C ALA A 155 1.35 5.23 -41.95
N ASP A 156 0.86 5.05 -40.73
CA ASP A 156 -0.08 3.94 -40.52
C ASP A 156 -1.04 4.25 -39.37
N GLU A 157 -2.30 4.39 -39.77
CA GLU A 157 -3.47 4.43 -38.93
C GLU A 157 -3.78 3.01 -38.50
N HIS A 158 -3.76 2.74 -37.20
CA HIS A 158 -4.47 1.58 -36.67
C HIS A 158 -5.33 2.00 -35.48
N GLU A 159 -6.51 2.53 -35.84
CA GLU A 159 -7.74 2.36 -35.07
C GLU A 159 -7.97 0.86 -34.84
N HIS A 160 -7.97 0.39 -33.59
CA HIS A 160 -8.73 -0.81 -33.21
C HIS A 160 -9.04 -0.82 -31.70
N GLY A 161 -10.30 -0.55 -31.39
CA GLY A 161 -11.14 -1.44 -30.60
C GLY A 161 -10.88 -1.55 -29.10
N HIS A 162 -11.71 -0.90 -28.29
CA HIS A 162 -12.85 -1.58 -27.66
C HIS A 162 -13.47 -0.68 -26.60
N GLU A 163 -14.54 -0.02 -27.01
CA GLU A 163 -15.56 0.53 -26.12
C GLU A 163 -16.30 -0.65 -25.47
N ARG A 164 -15.96 -0.98 -24.23
CA ARG A 164 -16.79 -1.86 -23.39
C ARG A 164 -17.70 -0.99 -22.54
N VAL A 165 -18.87 -0.75 -23.12
CA VAL A 165 -20.12 -0.48 -22.41
C VAL A 165 -20.32 -1.62 -21.40
N ALA A 166 -20.26 -1.30 -20.11
CA ALA A 166 -20.77 -2.17 -19.07
C ALA A 166 -22.05 -1.53 -18.54
N ASP A 167 -23.16 -2.14 -18.93
CA ASP A 167 -24.51 -1.83 -18.51
C ASP A 167 -24.61 -1.72 -16.98
N GLU A 168 -25.14 -0.58 -16.53
CA GLU A 168 -25.72 -0.40 -15.20
C GLU A 168 -26.89 -1.38 -14.99
N PRO A 169 -26.91 -2.18 -13.93
CA PRO A 169 -28.14 -2.75 -13.44
C PRO A 169 -28.94 -1.67 -12.70
N GLN A 170 -29.98 -1.15 -13.35
CA GLN A 170 -31.08 -0.43 -12.71
C GLN A 170 -31.72 -1.33 -11.65
N ASN A 171 -31.34 -1.14 -10.38
CA ASN A 171 -32.02 -1.76 -9.25
C ASN A 171 -33.21 -0.88 -8.84
N SER A 172 -34.32 -1.07 -9.53
CA SER A 172 -35.63 -0.54 -9.18
C SER A 172 -36.18 -1.29 -7.95
N ALA A 173 -35.79 -0.85 -6.76
CA ALA A 173 -36.47 -1.23 -5.52
C ALA A 173 -37.47 -0.13 -5.13
N ASP A 174 -38.62 -0.22 -5.79
CA ASP A 174 -39.91 0.31 -5.36
C ASP A 174 -40.27 -0.34 -4.03
N SER A 175 -40.20 0.42 -2.94
CA SER A 175 -40.84 0.07 -1.68
C SER A 175 -41.53 1.31 -1.12
N ARG A 176 -42.76 1.49 -1.60
CA ARG A 176 -43.77 2.30 -0.93
C ARG A 176 -44.16 1.58 0.36
N ASP A 177 -43.61 2.05 1.48
CA ASP A 177 -44.22 1.76 2.79
C ASP A 177 -45.14 2.93 3.13
N ASP A 178 -46.42 2.70 2.82
CA ASP A 178 -47.56 3.46 3.32
C ASP A 178 -47.66 3.27 4.84
N VAL A 179 -47.30 4.31 5.60
CA VAL A 179 -47.56 4.37 7.04
C VAL A 179 -48.94 5.02 7.23
N GLU A 180 -49.96 4.20 7.37
CA GLU A 180 -51.25 4.63 7.94
C GLU A 180 -51.03 5.05 9.40
N VAL A 181 -51.12 6.35 9.64
CA VAL A 181 -51.17 6.93 10.99
C VAL A 181 -52.60 6.80 11.47
N ASP A 182 -52.88 5.71 12.18
CA ASP A 182 -54.14 5.55 12.90
C ASP A 182 -54.14 6.49 14.12
N ARG A 183 -54.95 7.55 14.04
CA ARG A 183 -55.26 8.46 15.15
C ARG A 183 -56.78 8.46 15.31
N ASN A 184 -57.27 7.69 16.28
CA ASN A 184 -58.29 8.11 17.25
C ASN A 184 -58.50 7.06 18.33
#